data_AF-A0A7S2J4M5-F1
#
_entry.id   AF-A0A7S2J4M5-F1
#
_cell.length_a   1.000
_cell.length_b   1.000
_cell.length_c   1.000
_cell.angle_alpha   90.00
_cell.angle_beta   90.00
_cell.angle_gamma   90.00
#
_symmetry.space_group_name_H-M   'P 1'
#
loop_
_entity.id
_entity.type
_entity.pdbx_description
1 polymer ?
#
loop_
_entity_poly.entity_id
_entity_poly.type
_entity_poly.pdbx_seq_one_letter_code
_entity_poly.pdbx_strand_id
1 'polypeptide(L)'
;DILHFTLLTHQGPEVLKLEPKATGLDLKLRVQEKLDVDPASQQLFFQNGSRNATKVAIDNDKTLEEQGVLDDATITLKINQTEVKPENSVLRQSIEKNGRSSYYYAHANEKDLP
;
A
#
# COMPACT_ATOMS: atom_id res chain seq x y z
N ASP A 1 9.29 -24.54 -8.50
CA ASP A 1 10.11 -23.68 -7.62
C ASP A 1 9.24 -22.57 -7.06
N ILE A 2 9.30 -22.35 -5.75
CA ILE A 2 8.55 -21.30 -5.05
C ILE A 2 9.59 -20.34 -4.49
N LEU A 3 9.42 -19.05 -4.73
CA LEU A 3 10.26 -18.00 -4.15
C LEU A 3 9.79 -17.72 -2.72
N HIS A 4 10.74 -17.70 -1.80
CA HIS A 4 10.59 -17.25 -0.43
C HIS A 4 11.20 -15.87 -0.31
N PHE A 5 10.48 -14.93 0.29
CA PHE A 5 11.04 -13.61 0.53
C PHE A 5 10.51 -13.00 1.82
N THR A 6 11.33 -12.13 2.39
CA THR A 6 11.02 -11.43 3.63
C THR A 6 10.39 -10.08 3.30
N LEU A 7 9.11 -9.93 3.60
CA LEU A 7 8.39 -8.67 3.54
C LEU A 7 8.66 -7.84 4.79
N LEU A 8 9.35 -6.72 4.64
CA LEU A 8 9.54 -5.73 5.69
C LEU A 8 8.35 -4.77 5.71
N THR A 9 7.60 -4.83 6.82
CA THR A 9 6.48 -3.92 7.10
C THR A 9 6.81 -3.05 8.32
N HIS A 10 5.93 -2.09 8.61
CA HIS A 10 6.03 -1.29 9.84
C HIS A 10 5.73 -2.10 11.12
N GLN A 11 5.02 -3.23 11.01
CA GLN A 11 4.67 -4.10 12.14
C GLN A 11 5.76 -5.15 12.42
N GLY A 12 6.59 -5.44 11.42
CA GLY A 12 7.66 -6.43 11.51
C GLY A 12 7.93 -7.13 10.17
N PRO A 13 8.95 -8.00 10.14
CA PRO A 13 9.21 -8.86 8.99
C PRO A 13 8.18 -9.99 8.91
N GLU A 14 7.64 -10.23 7.72
CA GLU A 14 6.82 -11.40 7.40
C GLU A 14 7.46 -12.22 6.28
N VAL A 15 7.16 -13.53 6.23
CA VAL A 15 7.62 -14.38 5.13
C VAL A 15 6.48 -14.58 4.15
N LEU A 16 6.71 -14.21 2.90
CA LEU A 16 5.80 -14.43 1.79
C LEU A 16 6.36 -15.49 0.84
N LYS A 17 5.44 -16.17 0.17
CA LYS A 17 5.72 -17.24 -0.78
C LYS A 17 4.90 -17.02 -2.03
N LEU A 18 5.57 -16.96 -3.18
CA LEU A 18 4.95 -16.79 -4.50
C LEU A 18 5.75 -17.54 -5.56
N GLU A 19 5.09 -17.84 -6.67
CA GLU A 19 5.77 -18.47 -7.81
C GLU A 19 6.62 -17.43 -8.57
N PRO A 20 7.78 -17.81 -9.15
CA PRO A 20 8.61 -16.89 -9.94
C PRO A 20 7.86 -16.24 -11.11
N LYS A 21 6.90 -16.97 -11.68
CA LYS A 21 6.04 -16.54 -12.79
C LYS A 21 4.90 -15.62 -12.35
N ALA A 22 4.70 -15.43 -11.05
CA ALA A 22 3.72 -14.47 -10.55
C ALA A 22 4.16 -13.05 -10.94
N THR A 23 3.20 -12.18 -11.17
CA THR A 23 3.42 -10.78 -11.52
C THR A 23 3.64 -9.91 -10.28
N GLY A 24 4.16 -8.70 -10.47
CA GLY A 24 4.19 -7.73 -9.38
C GLY A 24 2.80 -7.38 -8.84
N LEU A 25 1.77 -7.45 -9.68
CA LEU A 25 0.38 -7.29 -9.25
C LEU A 25 -0.04 -8.41 -8.29
N ASP A 26 0.27 -9.66 -8.61
CA ASP A 26 -0.04 -10.81 -7.76
C ASP A 26 0.62 -10.69 -6.38
N LEU A 27 1.85 -10.16 -6.34
CA LEU A 27 2.53 -9.86 -5.09
C LEU A 27 1.79 -8.78 -4.28
N LYS A 28 1.31 -7.71 -4.91
CA LYS A 28 0.54 -6.66 -4.21
C LYS A 28 -0.80 -7.19 -3.67
N LEU A 29 -1.48 -8.04 -4.43
CA LEU A 29 -2.69 -8.71 -3.98
C LEU A 29 -2.39 -9.61 -2.78
N ARG A 30 -1.27 -10.34 -2.81
CA ARG A 30 -0.84 -11.16 -1.68
C ARG A 30 -0.54 -10.36 -0.43
N VAL A 31 0.07 -9.18 -0.59
CA VAL A 31 0.31 -8.22 0.50
C VAL A 31 -1.01 -7.65 1.02
N GLN A 32 -1.98 -7.37 0.14
CA GLN A 32 -3.32 -6.92 0.53
C GLN A 32 -4.04 -7.98 1.37
N GLU A 33 -4.05 -9.24 0.94
CA GLU A 33 -4.67 -10.34 1.70
C GLU A 33 -4.10 -10.50 3.11
N LYS A 34 -2.82 -10.14 3.29
CA LYS A 34 -2.08 -10.32 4.54
C LYS A 34 -2.19 -9.12 5.48
N LEU A 35 -2.12 -7.91 4.93
CA LEU A 35 -2.00 -6.66 5.70
C LEU A 35 -3.20 -5.73 5.56
N ASP A 36 -4.20 -6.11 4.75
CA ASP A 36 -5.39 -5.31 4.41
C ASP A 36 -5.05 -3.91 3.84
N VAL A 37 -3.96 -3.84 3.06
CA VAL A 37 -3.50 -2.60 2.42
C VAL A 37 -3.91 -2.60 0.96
N ASP A 38 -4.55 -1.53 0.51
CA ASP A 38 -4.98 -1.38 -0.89
C ASP A 38 -3.79 -1.40 -1.88
N PRO A 39 -3.80 -2.24 -2.94
CA PRO A 39 -2.69 -2.38 -3.89
C PRO A 39 -2.25 -1.08 -4.55
N ALA A 40 -3.16 -0.11 -4.75
CA ALA A 40 -2.79 1.18 -5.35
C ALA A 40 -1.96 2.05 -4.39
N SER A 41 -2.17 1.91 -3.08
CA SER A 41 -1.37 2.58 -2.05
C SER A 41 -0.02 1.91 -1.78
N GLN A 42 0.20 0.69 -2.28
CA GLN A 42 1.42 -0.08 -2.06
C GLN A 42 2.53 0.29 -3.05
N GLN A 43 3.70 0.63 -2.51
CA GLN A 43 4.96 0.70 -3.23
C GLN A 43 5.89 -0.40 -2.71
N LEU A 44 6.18 -1.38 -3.56
CA LEU A 44 7.03 -2.52 -3.22
C LEU A 44 8.42 -2.35 -3.85
N PHE A 45 9.45 -2.64 -3.06
CA PHE A 45 10.84 -2.62 -3.52
C PHE A 45 11.54 -3.91 -3.13
N PHE A 46 12.23 -4.57 -4.05
CA PHE A 46 13.03 -5.75 -3.73
C PHE A 46 14.52 -5.41 -3.62
N GLN A 47 15.22 -6.21 -2.82
CA GLN A 47 16.67 -6.24 -2.69
C GLN A 47 17.12 -7.70 -2.64
N ASN A 48 18.01 -8.09 -3.54
CA ASN A 48 18.61 -9.42 -3.54
C ASN A 48 19.89 -9.43 -2.70
N GLY A 49 20.03 -10.38 -1.79
CA GLY A 49 21.24 -10.57 -0.99
C GLY A 49 21.36 -9.58 0.19
N SER A 50 22.44 -8.78 0.20
CA SER A 50 22.81 -7.95 1.36
C SER A 50 21.92 -6.72 1.55
N ARG A 51 21.81 -6.24 2.79
CA ARG A 51 21.11 -4.99 3.18
C ARG A 51 21.54 -3.75 2.36
N ASN A 52 22.76 -3.75 1.83
CA ASN A 52 23.32 -2.66 1.03
C ASN A 52 23.03 -2.79 -0.48
N ALA A 53 22.31 -3.82 -0.92
CA ALA A 53 21.93 -3.97 -2.32
C ALA A 53 20.98 -2.85 -2.78
N THR A 54 21.01 -2.55 -4.07
CA THR A 54 20.12 -1.54 -4.66
C THR A 54 18.66 -1.96 -4.48
N LYS A 55 17.83 -1.02 -4.00
CA LYS A 55 16.37 -1.18 -3.97
C LYS A 55 15.82 -0.97 -5.37
N VAL A 56 15.13 -1.97 -5.89
CA VAL A 56 14.49 -1.90 -7.21
C VAL A 56 12.98 -1.94 -7.00
N ALA A 57 12.26 -0.99 -7.60
CA ALA A 57 10.80 -0.95 -7.53
C ALA A 57 10.22 -2.12 -8.32
N ILE A 58 9.18 -2.75 -7.78
CA ILE A 58 8.47 -3.84 -8.45
C ILE A 58 7.45 -3.25 -9.43
N ASP A 59 7.55 -3.70 -10.67
CA ASP A 59 6.63 -3.44 -11.77
C ASP A 59 5.46 -4.42 -11.71
N ASN A 60 4.24 -3.93 -11.91
CA ASN A 60 3.02 -4.73 -11.84
C ASN A 60 2.89 -5.69 -13.03
N ASP A 61 3.38 -5.30 -14.21
CA ASP A 61 3.10 -5.99 -15.47
C ASP A 61 4.13 -7.08 -15.79
N LYS A 62 5.24 -7.10 -15.05
CA LYS A 62 6.33 -8.07 -15.23
C LYS A 62 6.28 -9.15 -14.18
N THR A 63 6.76 -10.34 -14.54
CA THR A 63 6.92 -11.44 -13.59
C THR A 63 8.06 -11.16 -12.60
N LEU A 64 8.04 -11.80 -11.43
CA LEU A 64 9.10 -11.67 -10.43
C LEU A 64 10.45 -12.16 -10.99
N GLU A 65 10.45 -13.23 -11.79
CA GLU A 65 11.65 -13.76 -12.45
C GLU A 65 12.24 -12.79 -13.49
N GLU A 66 11.40 -12.16 -14.33
CA GLU A 66 11.85 -11.19 -15.34
C GLU A 66 12.44 -9.92 -14.70
N GLN A 67 11.95 -9.56 -13.52
CA GLN A 67 12.48 -8.46 -12.73
C GLN A 67 13.76 -8.84 -11.97
N GLY A 68 14.12 -10.13 -11.96
CA GLY A 68 15.31 -10.66 -11.29
C GLY A 68 15.14 -10.83 -9.79
N VAL A 69 13.91 -10.98 -9.28
CA VAL A 69 13.67 -11.30 -7.87
C VAL A 69 14.14 -12.73 -7.61
N LEU A 70 15.06 -12.89 -6.66
CA LEU A 70 15.63 -14.19 -6.30
C LEU A 70 14.96 -14.77 -5.05
N ASP A 71 15.24 -16.05 -4.79
CA ASP A 71 14.89 -16.68 -3.52
C ASP A 71 15.66 -15.97 -2.38
N ASP A 72 15.03 -15.90 -1.20
CA ASP A 72 15.47 -15.14 -0.04
C ASP A 72 15.63 -13.61 -0.26
N ALA A 73 15.00 -13.06 -1.30
CA ALA A 73 14.95 -11.61 -1.48
C ALA A 73 14.25 -10.90 -0.32
N THR A 74 14.63 -9.65 -0.08
CA THR A 74 13.95 -8.78 0.88
C THR A 74 13.05 -7.80 0.14
N ILE A 75 11.76 -7.79 0.47
CA ILE A 75 10.78 -6.87 -0.09
C ILE A 75 10.44 -5.82 0.95
N THR A 76 10.66 -4.54 0.66
CA THR A 76 10.22 -3.43 1.51
C THR A 76 8.87 -2.92 1.01
N LEU A 77 7.86 -2.95 1.87
CA LEU A 77 6.59 -2.26 1.62
C LEU A 77 6.66 -0.82 2.12
N LYS A 78 6.39 0.13 1.24
CA LYS A 78 6.07 1.51 1.59
C LYS A 78 4.61 1.78 1.22
N ILE A 79 3.87 2.34 2.18
CA ILE A 79 2.48 2.74 1.95
C ILE A 79 2.50 4.23 1.61
N ASN A 80 2.15 4.57 0.37
CA ASN A 80 1.87 5.96 0.03
C ASN A 80 0.46 6.27 0.56
N GLN A 81 0.39 7.04 1.64
CA GLN A 81 -0.87 7.53 2.19
C GLN A 81 -1.45 8.61 1.25
N THR A 82 -1.99 8.18 0.12
CA THR A 82 -2.76 9.04 -0.77
C THR A 82 -4.08 8.37 -1.10
N GLU A 83 -4.93 8.24 -0.08
CA GLU A 83 -6.36 8.63 -0.09
C GLU A 83 -7.04 8.12 1.18
N VAL A 84 -7.33 9.05 2.08
CA VAL A 84 -8.31 8.81 3.14
C VAL A 84 -9.67 8.77 2.44
N LYS A 85 -10.21 7.57 2.19
CA LYS A 85 -11.61 7.46 1.74
C LYS A 85 -12.50 8.19 2.76
N PRO A 86 -13.46 9.03 2.31
CA PRO A 86 -14.22 9.93 3.19
C PRO A 86 -15.02 9.22 4.29
N GLU A 87 -15.24 7.93 4.15
CA GLU A 87 -15.97 7.02 5.04
C GLU A 87 -15.19 6.65 6.33
N ASN A 88 -13.86 6.79 6.36
CA ASN A 88 -13.03 6.51 7.54
C ASN A 88 -12.62 7.77 8.33
N SER A 89 -13.23 8.92 8.02
CA SER A 89 -12.99 10.13 8.80
C SER A 89 -13.67 10.01 10.15
N VAL A 90 -12.86 9.94 11.23
CA VAL A 90 -13.32 10.02 12.62
C VAL A 90 -14.23 11.25 12.83
N LEU A 91 -14.04 12.32 12.04
CA LEU A 91 -14.90 13.51 12.00
C LEU A 91 -16.31 13.23 11.46
N ARG A 92 -16.51 12.38 10.45
CA ARG A 92 -17.84 12.09 9.90
C ARG A 92 -18.64 11.12 10.77
N GLN A 93 -17.99 10.11 11.36
CA GLN A 93 -18.62 9.25 12.35
C GLN A 93 -19.05 10.04 13.59
N SER A 94 -18.32 11.08 13.97
CA SER A 94 -18.73 11.98 15.06
C SER A 94 -19.81 12.99 14.65
N ILE A 95 -19.96 13.34 13.36
CA ILE A 95 -21.07 14.16 12.84
C ILE A 95 -22.38 13.35 12.76
N GLU A 96 -22.35 12.10 12.30
CA GLU A 96 -23.56 11.24 12.30
C GLU A 96 -24.02 10.90 13.71
N LYS A 97 -23.07 10.68 14.64
CA LYS A 97 -23.38 10.34 16.03
C LYS A 97 -23.81 11.56 16.87
N ASN A 98 -23.38 12.77 16.50
CA ASN A 98 -23.74 14.03 17.16
C ASN A 98 -24.49 14.96 16.20
N GLY A 99 -25.59 14.48 15.60
CA GLY A 99 -26.36 15.20 14.58
C GLY A 99 -27.02 16.51 15.03
N ARG A 100 -26.26 17.51 15.51
CA ARG A 100 -26.67 18.91 15.81
C ARG A 100 -25.55 19.70 16.53
N SER A 101 -24.36 19.85 15.95
CA SER A 101 -23.49 21.02 16.21
C SER A 101 -22.15 20.84 15.53
N SER A 102 -21.94 21.48 14.39
CA SER A 102 -20.61 21.86 13.95
C SER A 102 -20.77 23.11 13.09
N TYR A 103 -20.70 24.26 13.76
CA TYR A 103 -20.30 25.53 13.17
C TYR A 103 -18.94 25.34 12.45
N TYR A 104 -18.60 26.20 11.47
CA TYR A 104 -17.45 26.10 10.53
C TYR A 104 -17.73 25.20 9.30
N TYR A 105 -18.02 25.67 8.08
CA TYR A 105 -17.72 26.94 7.41
C TYR A 105 -18.86 27.31 6.44
N ALA A 106 -19.57 28.41 6.72
CA ALA A 106 -20.06 29.28 5.67
C ALA A 106 -18.83 30.01 5.06
N HIS A 107 -18.96 30.54 3.84
CA HIS A 107 -17.95 31.32 3.10
C HIS A 107 -17.03 30.53 2.15
N ALA A 108 -17.61 29.83 1.17
CA ALA A 108 -16.97 29.64 -0.13
C ALA A 108 -18.03 29.42 -1.22
N ASN A 109 -18.77 30.49 -1.55
CA ASN A 109 -19.42 30.79 -2.85
C ASN A 109 -20.65 31.71 -2.73
N GLU A 110 -20.59 32.74 -1.87
CA GLU A 110 -21.45 33.91 -2.04
C GLU A 110 -20.75 34.90 -3.00
N LYS A 111 -20.72 34.55 -4.28
CA LYS A 111 -20.72 35.54 -5.36
C LYS A 111 -21.98 35.30 -6.17
N ASP A 112 -23.10 35.66 -5.56
CA ASP A 112 -24.31 36.15 -6.21
C ASP A 112 -25.35 36.40 -5.11
N LEU A 113 -25.38 37.64 -4.64
CA LEU A 113 -26.55 38.25 -4.02
C LEU A 113 -26.77 39.60 -4.73
N PRO A 114 -28.05 40.00 -4.93
CA PRO A 114 -28.50 41.02 -5.88
C PRO A 114 -28.02 42.45 -5.61
#